data_AF-A0A0J9SS01-F1
#
_entry.id   AF-A0A0J9SS01-F1
#
_cell.length_a   1.000
_cell.length_b   1.000
_cell.length_c   1.000
_cell.angle_alpha   90.00
_cell.angle_beta   90.00
_cell.angle_gamma   90.00
#
_symmetry.space_group_name_H-M   'P 1'
#
loop_
_entity.id
_entity.type
_entity.pdbx_description
1 polymer ?
#
loop_
_entity_poly.entity_id
_entity_poly.type
_entity_poly.pdbx_seq_one_letter_code
_entity_poly.pdbx_strand_id
1 'polypeptide(L)'
;MAIIMQNTRNEGHKPTSLSHEYKSKYDDSISGASTIVANMCTHIKKYIDNLDVNNCSNEDRAFKMVFHYIEGLKSDQENTSIVHGCKYLYHWMYENLSKIKKYRTDVFAFYKKLLKAACDMLELTEIYNHQINNLSEEVFLKHKPLANMYEHYNKLSSQNSCADATDFVQLYSDQINKCQGVVSDDFCNELEKFKKDYESIIQTKNCPGVENTLPSEPKYSSSSTILTVSSTILTPLILFITYKVNNIFY
;
A
#
# COMPACT_ATOMS: atom_id res chain seq x y z
N MET A 1 1.70 11.26 37.47
CA MET A 1 2.31 9.92 37.39
C MET A 1 1.74 9.24 36.15
N ALA A 2 2.42 9.41 35.01
CA ALA A 2 1.97 8.89 33.73
C ALA A 2 2.71 7.58 33.45
N ILE A 3 1.95 6.50 33.26
CA ILE A 3 2.47 5.18 32.95
C ILE A 3 2.88 5.19 31.48
N ILE A 4 4.18 5.29 31.23
CA ILE A 4 4.77 5.01 29.93
C ILE A 4 4.73 3.49 29.78
N MET A 5 3.83 2.97 28.94
CA MET A 5 3.91 1.58 28.50
C MET A 5 5.13 1.43 27.60
N GLN A 6 6.27 1.08 28.22
CA GLN A 6 7.45 0.62 27.49
C GLN A 6 7.10 -0.70 26.81
N ASN A 7 7.04 -0.66 25.48
CA ASN A 7 6.85 -1.83 24.64
C ASN A 7 8.14 -2.67 24.72
N THR A 8 8.15 -3.68 25.59
CA THR A 8 9.21 -4.68 25.66
C THR A 8 9.20 -5.50 24.38
N ARG A 9 10.08 -5.16 23.43
CA ARG A 9 10.42 -6.02 22.30
C ARG A 9 11.15 -7.25 22.85
N ASN A 10 10.43 -8.38 22.92
CA ASN A 10 11.07 -9.70 22.92
C ASN A 10 11.96 -9.81 21.68
N GLU A 11 13.12 -10.45 21.80
CA GLU A 11 14.01 -10.82 20.69
C GLU A 11 13.35 -11.89 19.79
N GLY A 12 12.25 -11.50 19.14
CA GLY A 12 11.50 -12.29 18.16
C GLY A 12 11.88 -11.94 16.72
N HIS A 13 11.40 -12.77 15.79
CA HIS A 13 11.50 -12.60 14.35
C HIS A 13 11.41 -11.12 13.92
N LYS A 14 12.43 -10.63 13.20
CA LYS A 14 12.43 -9.26 12.67
C LYS A 14 11.38 -9.19 11.54
N PRO A 15 10.37 -8.31 11.63
CA PRO A 15 9.36 -8.20 10.59
C PRO A 15 10.00 -7.88 9.23
N THR A 16 9.50 -8.53 8.18
CA THR A 16 9.96 -8.37 6.80
C THR A 16 9.04 -7.48 5.98
N SER A 17 7.79 -7.29 6.44
CA SER A 17 6.82 -6.34 5.89
C SER A 17 7.28 -4.88 6.03
N LEU A 18 7.16 -4.11 4.95
CA LEU A 18 7.39 -2.65 4.90
C LEU A 18 6.34 -1.86 5.70
N SER A 19 5.16 -2.44 5.94
CA SER A 19 4.09 -1.81 6.74
C SER A 19 4.55 -1.45 8.17
N HIS A 20 5.52 -2.18 8.73
CA HIS A 20 6.18 -1.83 9.98
C HIS A 20 6.92 -0.50 9.90
N GLU A 21 7.70 -0.34 8.84
CA GLU A 21 8.51 0.84 8.60
C GLU A 21 7.61 2.05 8.33
N TYR A 22 6.61 1.88 7.46
CA TYR A 22 5.61 2.90 7.18
C TYR A 22 4.83 3.30 8.43
N LYS A 23 4.42 2.35 9.28
CA LYS A 23 3.77 2.73 10.53
C LYS A 23 4.69 3.53 11.45
N SER A 24 5.95 3.12 11.60
CA SER A 24 6.93 3.85 12.43
C SER A 24 7.07 5.29 11.95
N LYS A 25 7.24 5.50 10.64
CA LYS A 25 7.35 6.85 10.06
C LYS A 25 6.08 7.67 10.26
N TYR A 26 4.91 7.05 10.25
CA TYR A 26 3.65 7.73 10.58
C TYR A 26 3.59 8.17 12.04
N ASP A 27 4.02 7.32 12.97
CA ASP A 27 4.03 7.66 14.40
C ASP A 27 5.05 8.79 14.71
N ASP A 28 6.20 8.74 14.04
CA ASP A 28 7.21 9.80 14.11
C ASP A 28 6.67 11.11 13.53
N SER A 29 5.89 11.07 12.44
CA SER A 29 5.32 12.26 11.82
C SER A 29 4.28 12.97 12.69
N ILE A 30 3.53 12.23 13.52
CA ILE A 30 2.62 12.81 14.53
C ILE A 30 3.42 13.64 15.54
N SER A 31 4.55 13.09 16.00
CA SER A 31 5.44 13.75 16.95
C SER A 31 6.10 14.98 16.32
N GLY A 32 6.63 14.83 15.10
CA GLY A 32 7.23 15.93 14.32
C GLY A 32 6.25 17.08 14.06
N ALA A 33 4.99 16.76 13.76
CA ALA A 33 3.94 17.75 13.58
C ALA A 33 3.66 18.58 14.84
N SER A 34 4.05 18.08 16.02
CA SER A 34 3.88 18.76 17.31
C SER A 34 5.12 19.59 17.71
N THR A 35 6.32 19.25 17.23
CA THR A 35 7.59 19.88 17.64
C THR A 35 7.97 21.09 16.81
N ILE A 36 7.59 21.16 15.53
CA ILE A 36 7.87 22.33 14.68
C ILE A 36 6.75 23.38 14.83
N VAL A 37 7.03 24.43 15.61
CA VAL A 37 6.10 25.54 15.91
C VAL A 37 5.98 26.56 14.75
N ALA A 38 6.70 26.37 13.63
CA ALA A 38 6.52 27.21 12.45
C ALA A 38 5.17 26.93 11.77
N ASN A 39 4.35 27.96 11.55
CA ASN A 39 3.10 27.89 10.79
C ASN A 39 3.44 27.72 9.29
N MET A 40 2.98 26.63 8.68
CA MET A 40 3.22 26.26 7.28
C MET A 40 2.04 26.62 6.36
N CYS A 41 0.99 27.27 6.86
CA CYS A 41 -0.18 27.65 6.06
C CYS A 41 0.14 28.56 4.89
N THR A 42 1.14 29.45 5.02
CA THR A 42 1.58 30.31 3.93
C THR A 42 2.05 29.49 2.73
N HIS A 43 2.71 28.36 2.98
CA HIS A 43 3.12 27.43 1.92
C HIS A 43 1.92 26.70 1.33
N ILE A 44 1.09 26.11 2.19
CA ILE A 44 -0.07 25.31 1.79
C ILE A 44 -1.09 26.14 1.00
N LYS A 45 -1.22 27.45 1.28
CA LYS A 45 -2.13 28.36 0.56
C LYS A 45 -1.90 28.36 -0.95
N LYS A 46 -0.68 28.09 -1.43
CA LYS A 46 -0.38 27.95 -2.86
C LYS A 46 -1.13 26.79 -3.54
N TYR A 47 -1.55 25.81 -2.75
CA TYR A 47 -2.16 24.56 -3.19
C TYR A 47 -3.64 24.42 -2.81
N ILE A 48 -4.10 25.22 -1.84
CA ILE A 48 -5.45 25.16 -1.29
C ILE A 48 -6.13 26.52 -1.42
N ASP A 49 -7.11 26.57 -2.32
CA ASP A 49 -7.91 27.75 -2.55
C ASP A 49 -8.68 28.17 -1.28
N ASN A 50 -8.80 29.48 -1.10
CA ASN A 50 -9.53 30.10 0.02
C ASN A 50 -9.05 29.59 1.40
N LEU A 51 -7.77 29.23 1.54
CA LEU A 51 -7.17 28.95 2.84
C LEU A 51 -6.96 30.27 3.59
N ASP A 52 -7.61 30.41 4.75
CA ASP A 52 -7.35 31.51 5.68
C ASP A 52 -6.10 31.19 6.50
N VAL A 53 -4.99 31.83 6.14
CA VAL A 53 -3.69 31.63 6.80
C VAL A 53 -3.67 32.03 8.28
N ASN A 54 -4.65 32.82 8.72
CA ASN A 54 -4.79 33.19 10.12
C ASN A 54 -5.57 32.15 10.93
N ASN A 55 -6.30 31.24 10.26
CA ASN A 55 -7.18 30.25 10.90
C ASN A 55 -7.15 28.88 10.19
N CYS A 56 -5.95 28.33 10.05
CA CYS A 56 -5.65 27.13 9.27
C CYS A 56 -4.97 26.03 10.09
N SER A 57 -5.10 26.04 11.42
CA SER A 57 -4.34 25.16 12.31
C SER A 57 -4.54 23.67 12.04
N ASN A 58 -5.73 23.28 11.56
CA ASN A 58 -6.00 21.89 11.20
C ASN A 58 -5.28 21.48 9.91
N GLU A 59 -5.29 22.35 8.90
CA GLU A 59 -4.57 22.17 7.65
C GLU A 59 -3.05 22.17 7.86
N ASP A 60 -2.56 23.09 8.71
CA ASP A 60 -1.16 23.14 9.13
C ASP A 60 -0.72 21.82 9.75
N ARG A 61 -1.48 21.31 10.73
CA ARG A 61 -1.19 20.03 11.38
C ARG A 61 -1.22 18.88 10.39
N ALA A 62 -2.24 18.81 9.52
CA ALA A 62 -2.35 17.77 8.51
C ALA A 62 -1.17 17.80 7.54
N PHE A 63 -0.77 18.99 7.08
CA PHE A 63 0.39 19.17 6.22
C PHE A 63 1.69 18.74 6.89
N LYS A 64 1.91 19.13 8.15
CA LYS A 64 3.12 18.73 8.89
C LYS A 64 3.24 17.22 9.03
N MET A 65 2.13 16.52 9.28
CA MET A 65 2.12 15.06 9.32
C MET A 65 2.51 14.46 7.97
N VAL A 66 1.98 14.98 6.85
CA VAL A 66 2.38 14.54 5.50
C VAL A 66 3.84 14.85 5.22
N PHE A 67 4.29 16.06 5.52
CA PHE A 67 5.64 16.53 5.29
C PHE A 67 6.66 15.63 5.98
N HIS A 68 6.54 15.44 7.30
CA HIS A 68 7.49 14.62 8.06
C HIS A 68 7.46 13.15 7.66
N TYR A 69 6.30 12.64 7.29
CA TYR A 69 6.20 11.28 6.79
C TYR A 69 6.98 11.09 5.49
N ILE A 70 6.81 12.00 4.51
CA ILE A 70 7.53 11.93 3.23
C ILE A 70 9.02 12.22 3.42
N GLU A 71 9.37 13.16 4.30
CA GLU A 71 10.76 13.43 4.69
C GLU A 71 11.44 12.18 5.25
N GLY A 72 10.73 11.45 6.13
CA GLY A 72 11.19 10.18 6.67
C GLY A 72 11.31 9.08 5.62
N LEU A 73 10.53 9.10 4.54
CA LEU A 73 10.67 8.14 3.42
C LEU A 73 11.83 8.51 2.48
N LYS A 74 12.07 9.82 2.28
CA LYS A 74 13.14 10.34 1.42
C LYS A 74 14.53 9.91 1.90
N SER A 75 14.71 9.68 3.21
CA SER A 75 15.99 9.25 3.77
C SER A 75 16.44 7.85 3.33
N ASP A 76 15.54 7.02 2.79
CA ASP A 76 15.79 5.59 2.56
C ASP A 76 16.22 5.26 1.11
N GLN A 77 16.61 6.27 0.34
CA GLN A 77 17.24 6.22 -1.00
C GLN A 77 16.44 5.59 -2.16
N GLU A 78 15.35 4.84 -1.93
CA GLU A 78 14.53 4.26 -3.01
C GLU A 78 13.21 5.02 -3.26
N ASN A 79 13.06 5.57 -4.47
CA ASN A 79 11.86 6.34 -4.88
C ASN A 79 10.54 5.52 -4.82
N THR A 80 10.60 4.21 -5.04
CA THR A 80 9.47 3.27 -4.91
C THR A 80 8.89 3.27 -3.49
N SER A 81 9.73 3.49 -2.47
CA SER A 81 9.29 3.61 -1.07
C SER A 81 8.35 4.80 -0.86
N ILE A 82 8.56 5.91 -1.57
CA ILE A 82 7.74 7.12 -1.44
C ILE A 82 6.33 6.88 -1.98
N VAL A 83 6.21 6.32 -3.18
CA VAL A 83 4.89 6.06 -3.80
C VAL A 83 4.07 5.09 -2.95
N HIS A 84 4.70 4.04 -2.42
CA HIS A 84 4.05 3.06 -1.54
C HIS A 84 3.66 3.66 -0.20
N GLY A 85 4.59 4.39 0.41
CA GLY A 85 4.33 5.11 1.65
C GLY A 85 3.17 6.10 1.51
N CYS A 86 3.07 6.85 0.40
CA CYS A 86 1.95 7.76 0.16
C CYS A 86 0.60 7.03 0.04
N LYS A 87 0.57 5.84 -0.59
CA LYS A 87 -0.64 4.99 -0.66
C LYS A 87 -1.05 4.54 0.74
N TYR A 88 -0.09 4.08 1.54
CA TYR A 88 -0.29 3.62 2.91
C TYR A 88 -0.75 4.74 3.86
N LEU A 89 -0.14 5.92 3.78
CA LEU A 89 -0.44 7.06 4.64
C LEU A 89 -1.90 7.53 4.52
N TYR A 90 -2.51 7.42 3.33
CA TYR A 90 -3.90 7.87 3.12
C TYR A 90 -4.87 7.22 4.10
N HIS A 91 -4.70 5.92 4.35
CA HIS A 91 -5.52 5.18 5.31
C HIS A 91 -5.47 5.81 6.72
N TRP A 92 -4.26 6.05 7.23
CA TRP A 92 -4.04 6.60 8.57
C TRP A 92 -4.50 8.04 8.71
N MET A 93 -4.42 8.81 7.62
CA MET A 93 -4.84 10.20 7.63
C MET A 93 -6.34 10.39 7.43
N TYR A 94 -7.04 9.45 6.79
CA TYR A 94 -8.43 9.60 6.37
C TYR A 94 -9.37 10.09 7.50
N GLU A 95 -9.31 9.47 8.67
CA GLU A 95 -10.13 9.85 9.82
C GLU A 95 -9.81 11.26 10.34
N ASN A 96 -8.53 11.66 10.33
CA ASN A 96 -8.12 12.97 10.78
C ASN A 96 -8.52 14.07 9.79
N LEU A 97 -8.37 13.80 8.49
CA LEU A 97 -8.72 14.73 7.43
C LEU A 97 -10.25 14.92 7.31
N SER A 98 -11.04 13.85 7.46
CA SER A 98 -12.51 13.90 7.40
C SER A 98 -13.16 14.68 8.55
N LYS A 99 -12.45 14.89 9.66
CA LYS A 99 -12.88 15.76 10.77
C LYS A 99 -12.76 17.24 10.43
N ILE A 100 -11.96 17.61 9.42
CA ILE A 100 -11.81 18.99 8.97
C ILE A 100 -13.00 19.35 8.09
N LYS A 101 -13.97 20.10 8.66
CA LYS A 101 -15.28 20.38 8.04
C LYS A 101 -15.19 20.85 6.58
N LYS A 102 -14.20 21.68 6.25
CA LYS A 102 -14.00 22.24 4.90
C LYS A 102 -13.71 21.18 3.83
N TYR A 103 -13.10 20.05 4.20
CA TYR A 103 -12.64 19.02 3.24
C TYR A 103 -13.34 17.67 3.41
N ARG A 104 -14.32 17.56 4.31
CA ARG A 104 -15.04 16.30 4.57
C ARG A 104 -15.68 15.70 3.31
N THR A 105 -16.13 16.52 2.38
CA THR A 105 -16.81 16.08 1.16
C THR A 105 -15.85 15.57 0.09
N ASP A 106 -14.56 15.88 0.18
CA ASP A 106 -13.53 15.44 -0.76
C ASP A 106 -12.17 15.31 -0.05
N VAL A 107 -12.10 14.30 0.82
CA VAL A 107 -10.91 14.01 1.65
C VAL A 107 -9.71 13.66 0.77
N PHE A 108 -9.94 12.93 -0.32
CA PHE A 108 -8.88 12.53 -1.24
C PHE A 108 -8.27 13.71 -1.98
N ALA A 109 -9.08 14.62 -2.54
CA ALA A 109 -8.52 15.80 -3.21
C ALA A 109 -7.72 16.69 -2.25
N PHE A 110 -8.19 16.83 -1.00
CA PHE A 110 -7.43 17.55 0.02
C PHE A 110 -6.11 16.85 0.35
N TYR A 111 -6.12 15.53 0.57
CA TYR A 111 -4.91 14.75 0.77
C TYR A 111 -3.91 14.90 -0.40
N LYS A 112 -4.40 14.87 -1.65
CA LYS A 112 -3.59 15.07 -2.85
C LYS A 112 -2.93 16.44 -2.92
N LYS A 113 -3.61 17.49 -2.44
CA LYS A 113 -3.05 18.85 -2.32
C LYS A 113 -1.96 18.91 -1.25
N LEU A 114 -2.16 18.25 -0.10
CA LEU A 114 -1.13 18.14 0.94
C LEU A 114 0.12 17.41 0.44
N LEU A 115 -0.06 16.27 -0.24
CA LEU A 115 1.03 15.52 -0.88
C LEU A 115 1.81 16.41 -1.86
N LYS A 116 1.11 17.14 -2.74
CA LYS A 116 1.75 18.03 -3.72
C LYS A 116 2.60 19.09 -3.04
N ALA A 117 2.03 19.75 -2.03
CA ALA A 117 2.71 20.78 -1.27
C ALA A 117 3.96 20.25 -0.56
N ALA A 118 3.90 19.04 -0.01
CA ALA A 118 4.99 18.44 0.73
C ALA A 118 6.10 17.98 -0.22
N CYS A 119 5.75 17.33 -1.33
CA CYS A 119 6.71 16.95 -2.36
C CYS A 119 7.40 18.17 -2.95
N ASP A 120 6.70 19.27 -3.21
CA ASP A 120 7.32 20.51 -3.69
C ASP A 120 8.35 21.07 -2.69
N MET A 121 7.98 21.14 -1.40
CA MET A 121 8.91 21.61 -0.35
C MET A 121 10.12 20.69 -0.17
N LEU A 122 9.96 19.39 -0.42
CA LEU A 122 11.02 18.38 -0.30
C LEU A 122 11.79 18.14 -1.59
N GLU A 123 11.55 18.93 -2.65
CA GLU A 123 12.20 18.76 -3.96
C GLU A 123 11.90 17.41 -4.64
N LEU A 124 10.70 16.86 -4.41
CA LEU A 124 10.19 15.60 -4.95
C LEU A 124 9.11 15.81 -6.02
N THR A 125 9.06 16.99 -6.64
CA THR A 125 8.04 17.38 -7.62
C THR A 125 7.96 16.42 -8.80
N GLU A 126 9.09 15.90 -9.28
CA GLU A 126 9.13 14.93 -10.38
C GLU A 126 8.47 13.60 -10.00
N ILE A 127 8.77 13.06 -8.81
CA ILE A 127 8.12 11.85 -8.30
C ILE A 127 6.62 12.05 -8.18
N TYR A 128 6.20 13.20 -7.63
CA TYR A 128 4.78 13.51 -7.52
C TYR A 128 4.12 13.54 -8.90
N ASN A 129 4.65 14.32 -9.84
CA ASN A 129 4.03 14.53 -11.15
C ASN A 129 3.96 13.23 -11.98
N HIS A 130 5.01 12.43 -11.96
CA HIS A 130 5.11 11.23 -12.81
C HIS A 130 4.51 9.97 -12.19
N GLN A 131 4.55 9.82 -10.86
CA GLN A 131 4.21 8.55 -10.21
C GLN A 131 3.00 8.63 -9.29
N ILE A 132 2.67 9.82 -8.74
CA ILE A 132 1.60 9.97 -7.75
C ILE A 132 0.40 10.73 -8.31
N ASN A 133 0.63 11.74 -9.16
CA ASN A 133 -0.38 12.73 -9.56
C ASN A 133 -1.62 12.08 -10.15
N ASN A 134 -1.44 11.11 -11.04
CA ASN A 134 -2.51 10.47 -11.80
C ASN A 134 -3.12 9.24 -11.11
N LEU A 135 -2.64 8.85 -9.91
CA LEU A 135 -3.21 7.74 -9.16
C LEU A 135 -4.60 8.13 -8.62
N SER A 136 -5.59 7.27 -8.87
CA SER A 136 -6.97 7.46 -8.41
C SER A 136 -7.12 7.09 -6.93
N GLU A 137 -8.19 7.55 -6.28
CA GLU A 137 -8.51 7.18 -4.90
C GLU A 137 -8.60 5.66 -4.73
N GLU A 138 -9.15 4.95 -5.72
CA GLU A 138 -9.24 3.49 -5.73
C GLU A 138 -7.87 2.83 -5.53
N VAL A 139 -6.81 3.35 -6.16
CA VAL A 139 -5.45 2.83 -6.02
C VAL A 139 -4.91 3.00 -4.60
N PHE A 140 -5.21 4.14 -3.96
CA PHE A 140 -4.85 4.35 -2.55
C PHE A 140 -5.64 3.43 -1.62
N LEU A 141 -6.94 3.30 -1.85
CA LEU A 141 -7.82 2.44 -1.05
C LEU A 141 -7.45 0.95 -1.16
N LYS A 142 -6.89 0.50 -2.29
CA LYS A 142 -6.36 -0.87 -2.43
C LYS A 142 -5.26 -1.20 -1.41
N HIS A 143 -4.58 -0.21 -0.84
CA HIS A 143 -3.52 -0.43 0.17
C HIS A 143 -4.03 -0.41 1.61
N LYS A 144 -5.29 -0.02 1.85
CA LYS A 144 -5.92 -0.05 3.19
C LYS A 144 -5.81 -1.41 3.88
N PRO A 145 -6.02 -2.56 3.20
CA PRO A 145 -5.91 -3.86 3.85
C PRO A 145 -4.52 -4.13 4.47
N LEU A 146 -3.43 -3.61 3.89
CA LEU A 146 -2.08 -3.78 4.46
C LEU A 146 -1.95 -3.10 5.82
N ALA A 147 -2.56 -1.93 5.99
CA ALA A 147 -2.57 -1.22 7.27
C ALA A 147 -3.40 -1.98 8.32
N ASN A 148 -4.57 -2.49 7.93
CA ASN A 148 -5.38 -3.34 8.81
C ASN A 148 -4.64 -4.62 9.22
N MET A 149 -3.94 -5.27 8.27
CA MET A 149 -3.12 -6.46 8.55
C MET A 149 -2.00 -6.16 9.54
N TYR A 150 -1.34 -5.01 9.40
CA TYR A 150 -0.35 -4.56 10.37
C TYR A 150 -0.93 -4.40 11.78
N GLU A 151 -2.15 -3.83 11.92
CA GLU A 151 -2.78 -3.66 13.23
C GLU A 151 -3.03 -5.00 13.95
N HIS A 152 -3.54 -6.00 13.22
CA HIS A 152 -3.72 -7.34 13.77
C HIS A 152 -2.38 -8.01 14.04
N TYR A 153 -1.42 -7.91 13.12
CA TYR A 153 -0.08 -8.44 13.29
C TYR A 153 0.59 -7.93 14.58
N ASN A 154 0.55 -6.62 14.82
CA ASN A 154 1.21 -6.02 15.99
C ASN A 154 0.63 -6.56 17.32
N LYS A 155 -0.66 -6.90 17.32
CA LYS A 155 -1.35 -7.51 18.47
C LYS A 155 -1.07 -9.01 18.62
N LEU A 156 -0.51 -9.66 17.60
CA LEU A 156 -0.12 -11.07 17.69
C LEU A 156 0.94 -11.31 18.76
N SER A 157 1.74 -10.31 19.13
CA SER A 157 2.72 -10.43 20.21
C SER A 157 2.09 -10.57 21.61
N SER A 158 0.81 -10.23 21.78
CA SER A 158 0.11 -10.24 23.06
C SER A 158 -0.28 -11.64 23.55
N GLN A 159 -0.58 -11.81 24.84
CA GLN A 159 -0.99 -13.10 25.42
C GLN A 159 -2.38 -13.57 24.94
N ASN A 160 -3.27 -12.65 24.53
CA ASN A 160 -4.63 -12.95 24.06
C ASN A 160 -4.76 -12.86 22.52
N SER A 161 -3.71 -13.22 21.79
CA SER A 161 -3.57 -12.97 20.36
C SER A 161 -4.41 -13.85 19.42
N CYS A 162 -5.15 -14.85 19.90
CA CYS A 162 -5.80 -15.82 19.01
C CYS A 162 -6.98 -15.23 18.22
N ALA A 163 -7.69 -14.25 18.80
CA ALA A 163 -8.71 -13.50 18.06
C ALA A 163 -8.07 -12.68 16.94
N ASP A 164 -6.99 -11.94 17.23
CA ASP A 164 -6.23 -11.20 16.22
C ASP A 164 -5.62 -12.11 15.15
N ALA A 165 -5.21 -13.33 15.52
CA ALA A 165 -4.71 -14.33 14.57
C ALA A 165 -5.82 -14.83 13.63
N THR A 166 -7.03 -15.02 14.16
CA THR A 166 -8.21 -15.38 13.37
C THR A 166 -8.56 -14.28 12.37
N ASP A 167 -8.62 -13.03 12.85
CA ASP A 167 -8.91 -11.86 12.01
C ASP A 167 -7.82 -11.66 10.95
N PHE A 168 -6.55 -11.89 11.30
CA PHE A 168 -5.42 -11.84 10.37
C PHE A 168 -5.58 -12.88 9.25
N VAL A 169 -5.85 -14.15 9.59
CA VAL A 169 -6.04 -15.23 8.61
C VAL A 169 -7.20 -14.91 7.65
N GLN A 170 -8.32 -14.42 8.20
CA GLN A 170 -9.48 -14.04 7.39
C GLN A 170 -9.13 -12.89 6.44
N LEU A 171 -8.52 -11.83 6.96
CA LEU A 171 -8.15 -10.66 6.16
C LEU A 171 -7.14 -11.03 5.07
N TYR A 172 -6.12 -11.84 5.40
CA TYR A 172 -5.16 -12.34 4.44
C TYR A 172 -5.84 -13.12 3.30
N SER A 173 -6.70 -14.08 3.65
CA SER A 173 -7.42 -14.92 2.70
C SER A 173 -8.30 -14.10 1.74
N ASP A 174 -8.96 -13.07 2.26
CA ASP A 174 -9.78 -12.15 1.45
C ASP A 174 -8.94 -11.32 0.46
N GLN A 175 -7.68 -11.02 0.80
CA GLN A 175 -6.80 -10.21 -0.06
C GLN A 175 -5.97 -11.05 -1.04
N ILE A 176 -5.40 -12.18 -0.61
CA ILE A 176 -4.50 -12.98 -1.45
C ILE A 176 -5.23 -13.55 -2.68
N ASN A 177 -6.53 -13.82 -2.56
CA ASN A 177 -7.37 -14.25 -3.68
C ASN A 177 -7.49 -13.19 -4.80
N LYS A 178 -7.25 -11.91 -4.49
CA LYS A 178 -7.28 -10.81 -5.46
C LYS A 178 -5.97 -10.65 -6.24
N CYS A 179 -4.93 -11.38 -5.87
CA CYS A 179 -3.63 -11.34 -6.54
C CYS A 179 -3.58 -12.13 -7.86
N GLN A 180 -4.63 -12.91 -8.17
CA GLN A 180 -4.68 -13.80 -9.34
C GLN A 180 -4.38 -13.10 -10.68
N GLY A 181 -3.35 -13.60 -11.38
CA GLY A 181 -3.07 -13.27 -12.79
C GLY A 181 -2.34 -11.95 -13.02
N VAL A 182 -1.91 -11.27 -11.96
CA VAL A 182 -1.06 -10.09 -12.03
C VAL A 182 0.38 -10.53 -11.82
N VAL A 183 1.32 -10.05 -12.63
CA VAL A 183 2.76 -10.19 -12.34
C VAL A 183 3.03 -9.40 -11.06
N SER A 184 3.05 -10.09 -9.92
CA SER A 184 3.37 -9.63 -8.55
C SER A 184 3.29 -8.11 -8.34
N ASP A 185 2.08 -7.58 -8.11
CA ASP A 185 1.91 -6.20 -7.63
C ASP A 185 2.58 -6.05 -6.26
N ASP A 186 3.09 -4.86 -5.95
CA ASP A 186 3.74 -4.55 -4.68
C ASP A 186 2.85 -4.83 -3.48
N PHE A 187 1.53 -4.69 -3.64
CA PHE A 187 0.54 -5.11 -2.66
C PHE A 187 0.63 -6.62 -2.36
N CYS A 188 0.68 -7.47 -3.39
CA CYS A 188 0.74 -8.93 -3.24
C CYS A 188 2.10 -9.39 -2.68
N ASN A 189 3.18 -8.75 -3.10
CA ASN A 189 4.51 -8.97 -2.51
C ASN A 189 4.52 -8.68 -1.00
N GLU A 190 3.80 -7.64 -0.58
CA GLU A 190 3.66 -7.29 0.83
C GLU A 190 2.81 -8.29 1.61
N LEU A 191 1.73 -8.82 1.01
CA LEU A 191 0.95 -9.92 1.61
C LEU A 191 1.82 -11.16 1.86
N GLU A 192 2.68 -11.54 0.92
CA GLU A 192 3.58 -12.69 1.10
C GLU A 192 4.61 -12.47 2.22
N LYS A 193 5.03 -11.23 2.47
CA LYS A 193 5.87 -10.90 3.63
C LYS A 193 5.07 -11.01 4.93
N PHE A 194 3.84 -10.48 4.96
CA PHE A 194 2.94 -10.63 6.10
C PHE A 194 2.67 -12.09 6.46
N LYS A 195 2.49 -12.96 5.45
CA LYS A 195 2.39 -14.39 5.65
C LYS A 195 3.59 -14.94 6.42
N LYS A 196 4.81 -14.66 5.95
CA LYS A 196 6.04 -15.14 6.61
C LYS A 196 6.14 -14.65 8.04
N ASP A 197 5.85 -13.37 8.25
CA ASP A 197 5.90 -12.76 9.58
C ASP A 197 4.85 -13.38 10.52
N TYR A 198 3.63 -13.62 10.05
CA TYR A 198 2.57 -14.31 10.78
C TYR A 198 2.93 -15.74 11.14
N GLU A 199 3.34 -16.54 10.16
CA GLU A 199 3.68 -17.96 10.33
C GLU A 199 4.82 -18.14 11.35
N SER A 200 5.79 -17.22 11.36
CA SER A 200 6.89 -17.22 12.35
C SER A 200 6.41 -17.04 13.80
N ILE A 201 5.32 -16.28 14.01
CA ILE A 201 4.79 -15.99 15.34
C ILE A 201 3.81 -17.08 15.77
N ILE A 202 2.84 -17.41 14.91
CA ILE A 202 1.74 -18.29 15.29
C ILE A 202 2.20 -19.72 15.61
N GLN A 203 3.27 -20.21 14.97
CA GLN A 203 3.86 -21.52 15.27
C GLN A 203 4.31 -21.66 16.73
N THR A 204 4.62 -20.55 17.39
CA THR A 204 5.04 -20.54 18.80
C THR A 204 3.87 -20.40 19.78
N LYS A 205 2.64 -20.29 19.27
CA LYS A 205 1.43 -19.99 20.05
C LYS A 205 0.44 -21.13 20.02
N ASN A 206 -0.30 -21.28 21.11
CA ASN A 206 -1.42 -22.20 21.18
C ASN A 206 -2.72 -21.45 20.85
N CYS A 207 -3.09 -21.44 19.57
CA CYS A 207 -4.37 -20.91 19.08
C CYS A 207 -5.17 -22.02 18.40
N PRO A 208 -5.93 -22.83 19.16
CA PRO A 208 -6.72 -23.93 18.60
C PRO A 208 -7.70 -23.44 17.55
N GLY A 209 -7.72 -24.09 16.38
CA GLY A 209 -8.63 -23.76 15.28
C GLY A 209 -8.16 -22.61 14.38
N VAL A 210 -7.00 -22.01 14.66
CA VAL A 210 -6.39 -20.98 13.79
C VAL A 210 -5.34 -21.65 12.89
N GLU A 211 -5.32 -21.26 11.62
CA GLU A 211 -4.38 -21.80 10.64
C GLU A 211 -2.95 -21.31 10.93
N ASN A 212 -2.00 -22.24 11.06
CA ASN A 212 -0.59 -21.91 11.29
C ASN A 212 0.21 -21.68 10.00
N THR A 213 -0.42 -21.97 8.85
CA THR A 213 0.16 -21.83 7.52
C THR A 213 -0.90 -21.26 6.58
N LEU A 214 -0.52 -20.26 5.79
CA LEU A 214 -1.42 -19.57 4.87
C LEU A 214 -1.08 -19.94 3.41
N PRO A 215 -2.06 -20.00 2.50
CA PRO A 215 -1.78 -20.26 1.09
C PRO A 215 -1.00 -19.08 0.49
N SER A 216 0.03 -19.33 -0.32
CA SER A 216 0.58 -18.25 -1.17
C SER A 216 -0.35 -17.98 -2.33
N GLU A 217 -0.10 -16.88 -3.05
CA GLU A 217 -0.79 -16.57 -4.31
C GLU A 217 -0.86 -17.83 -5.19
N PRO A 218 -2.06 -18.20 -5.70
CA PRO A 218 -2.15 -19.29 -6.64
C PRO A 218 -1.31 -18.94 -7.87
N LYS A 219 -0.12 -19.53 -7.96
CA LYS A 219 0.68 -19.45 -9.17
C LYS A 219 -0.24 -19.90 -10.28
N TYR A 220 -0.50 -19.01 -11.25
CA TYR A 220 -0.99 -19.46 -12.54
C TYR A 220 0.06 -20.47 -13.02
N SER A 221 -0.20 -21.76 -12.82
CA SER A 221 0.51 -22.76 -13.59
C SER A 221 0.17 -22.38 -15.01
N SER A 222 1.18 -22.01 -15.79
CA SER A 222 1.17 -22.05 -17.25
C SER A 222 1.03 -23.51 -17.71
N SER A 223 0.00 -24.17 -17.20
CA SER A 223 -0.54 -25.47 -17.57
C SER A 223 -2.05 -25.28 -17.86
N SER A 224 -2.42 -24.10 -18.34
CA SER A 224 -3.45 -24.05 -19.37
C SER A 224 -2.85 -24.80 -20.54
N THR A 225 -3.26 -26.06 -20.68
CA THR A 225 -3.12 -26.82 -21.90
C THR A 225 -3.58 -25.89 -23.01
N ILE A 226 -2.62 -25.29 -23.72
CA ILE A 226 -2.88 -24.69 -25.02
C ILE A 226 -3.35 -25.90 -25.82
N LEU A 227 -4.67 -26.04 -25.94
CA LEU A 227 -5.28 -26.88 -26.95
C LEU A 227 -4.69 -26.41 -28.26
N THR A 228 -3.71 -27.16 -28.76
CA THR A 228 -3.02 -26.94 -30.02
C THR A 228 -4.01 -27.16 -31.17
N VAL A 229 -4.99 -26.27 -31.31
CA VAL A 229 -5.86 -26.20 -32.49
C VAL A 229 -5.36 -25.05 -33.34
N SER A 230 -4.12 -25.15 -33.80
CA SER A 230 -3.58 -24.26 -34.84
C SER A 230 -2.89 -25.01 -35.98
N SER A 231 -2.95 -26.35 -36.02
CA SER A 231 -2.33 -27.12 -37.11
C SER A 231 -3.27 -27.44 -38.28
N THR A 232 -4.57 -27.13 -38.21
CA THR A 232 -5.51 -27.47 -39.29
C THR A 232 -5.73 -26.37 -40.35
N ILE A 233 -5.20 -25.15 -40.15
CA ILE A 233 -5.36 -24.05 -41.13
C ILE A 233 -4.20 -24.01 -42.13
N LEU A 234 -3.04 -24.58 -41.82
CA LEU A 234 -1.88 -24.53 -42.73
C LEU A 234 -1.98 -25.54 -43.88
N THR A 235 -2.64 -26.68 -43.66
CA THR A 235 -2.82 -27.75 -44.66
C THR A 235 -3.67 -27.32 -45.87
N PRO A 236 -4.84 -26.66 -45.72
CA PRO A 236 -5.64 -26.24 -46.89
C PRO A 236 -4.98 -25.11 -47.70
N LEU A 237 -4.17 -24.24 -47.08
CA LEU A 237 -3.46 -23.15 -47.77
C LEU A 237 -2.39 -23.67 -48.75
N ILE A 238 -1.65 -24.71 -48.36
CA ILE A 238 -0.63 -25.33 -49.24
C ILE A 238 -1.30 -26.03 -50.42
N LEU A 239 -2.42 -26.74 -50.20
CA LEU A 239 -3.19 -27.40 -51.27
C LEU A 239 -3.78 -26.40 -52.27
N PHE A 240 -4.23 -25.23 -51.80
CA PHE A 240 -4.77 -24.20 -52.68
C PHE A 240 -3.69 -23.61 -53.61
N ILE A 241 -2.46 -23.43 -53.11
CA ILE A 241 -1.33 -22.93 -53.90
C ILE A 241 -0.90 -23.97 -54.95
N THR A 242 -0.77 -25.25 -54.59
CA THR A 242 -0.36 -26.29 -55.54
C THR A 242 -1.40 -26.53 -56.64
N TYR A 243 -2.69 -26.52 -56.30
CA TYR A 243 -3.78 -26.62 -57.29
C TYR A 243 -3.74 -25.46 -58.30
N LYS A 244 -3.55 -24.22 -57.83
CA LYS A 244 -3.49 -23.05 -58.72
C LYS A 244 -2.28 -23.09 -59.66
N VAL A 245 -1.13 -23.56 -59.18
CA VAL A 245 0.09 -23.64 -60.00
C VAL A 245 -0.04 -24.70 -61.10
N ASN A 246 -0.63 -25.87 -60.81
CA ASN A 246 -0.82 -26.92 -61.83
C ASN A 246 -1.79 -26.53 -62.95
N ASN A 247 -2.78 -25.68 -62.68
CA ASN A 247 -3.77 -25.24 -63.67
C ASN A 247 -3.25 -24.13 -64.61
N ILE A 248 -2.02 -23.65 -64.41
CA ILE A 248 -1.33 -22.68 -65.28
C ILE A 248 -0.42 -23.40 -66.30
N PHE A 249 -0.13 -24.68 -66.11
CA PHE A 249 0.80 -25.46 -66.95
C PHE A 249 0.13 -26.58 -67.77
N TYR A 250 -1.19 -26.53 -67.96
CA TYR A 250 -1.95 -27.42 -68.87
C TYR A 250 -2.73 -26.62 -69.90
#